data_AF-A0A920S906-F1
#
_entry.id   AF-A0A920S906-F1
#
_cell.length_a   1.000
_cell.length_b   1.000
_cell.length_c   1.000
_cell.angle_alpha   90.00
_cell.angle_beta   90.00
_cell.angle_gamma   90.00
#
_symmetry.space_group_name_H-M   'P 1'
#
loop_
_entity.id
_entity.type
_entity.pdbx_description
1 polymer ?
#
loop_
_entity_poly.entity_id
_entity_poly.type
_entity_poly.pdbx_seq_one_letter_code
_entity_poly.pdbx_strand_id
1 'polypeptide(L)'
;MKFTMCFGEWEERSSWEPLHVKRGYDKDESVVTVFAMSSGPTLIVDQNSGSAPQLAGSFGLSMESAHHVRAHNNGDGILVVCPEHVDTLQRDGYTKADIRRRIQEVTTVPLKSLIADDISGAGIDPARAANMSDEMLNRPFPQNLRRKTISILWWQAPMPENFQPLSMGGRAVAWDPFQYPVRLMYNPDSS
;
A
#
# COMPACT_ATOMS: atom_id res chain seq x y z
N MET A 1 -8.17 9.39 -19.45
CA MET A 1 -7.71 9.16 -18.07
C MET A 1 -6.71 10.23 -17.70
N LYS A 2 -6.79 10.81 -16.50
CA LYS A 2 -5.77 11.72 -15.97
C LYS A 2 -4.94 10.91 -14.98
N PHE A 3 -3.62 10.88 -15.15
CA PHE A 3 -2.71 10.37 -14.13
C PHE A 3 -2.55 11.47 -13.08
N THR A 4 -2.76 11.14 -11.82
CA THR A 4 -2.77 12.12 -10.74
C THR A 4 -1.45 12.15 -9.97
N MET A 5 -0.73 11.03 -9.88
CA MET A 5 0.49 10.88 -9.07
C MET A 5 1.44 9.84 -9.68
N CYS A 6 2.74 10.00 -9.42
CA CYS A 6 3.80 9.07 -9.80
C CYS A 6 4.79 8.93 -8.63
N PHE A 7 5.17 7.70 -8.29
CA PHE A 7 6.13 7.40 -7.24
C PHE A 7 7.28 6.59 -7.84
N GLY A 8 8.49 7.15 -7.84
CA GLY A 8 9.70 6.43 -8.22
C GLY A 8 10.30 5.69 -7.03
N GLU A 9 10.73 4.44 -7.24
CA GLU A 9 11.56 3.72 -6.28
C GLU A 9 13.00 4.28 -6.32
N TRP A 10 13.55 4.59 -5.15
CA TRP A 10 14.96 4.96 -4.95
C TRP A 10 15.87 3.74 -4.80
N GLU A 11 16.15 3.04 -5.91
CA GLU A 11 16.79 1.72 -5.91
C GLU A 11 18.18 1.70 -5.26
N GLU A 12 18.94 2.79 -5.34
CA GLU A 12 20.32 2.86 -4.86
C GLU A 12 20.44 2.87 -3.32
N ARG A 13 19.39 3.30 -2.61
CA ARG A 13 19.37 3.36 -1.13
C ARG A 13 18.64 2.17 -0.52
N SER A 14 17.77 1.52 -1.27
CA SER A 14 16.93 0.46 -0.73
C SER A 14 17.67 -0.88 -0.72
N SER A 15 17.61 -1.56 0.42
CA SER A 15 18.05 -2.96 0.56
C SER A 15 17.01 -3.97 0.05
N TRP A 16 15.86 -3.50 -0.44
CA TRP A 16 14.80 -4.36 -0.95
C TRP A 16 14.79 -4.38 -2.48
N GLU A 17 14.41 -5.53 -3.04
CA GLU A 17 14.20 -5.67 -4.47
C GLU A 17 13.13 -4.69 -5.01
N PRO A 18 13.41 -3.99 -6.13
CA PRO A 18 12.46 -3.12 -6.82
C PRO A 18 11.20 -3.87 -7.28
N LEU A 19 10.08 -3.14 -7.43
CA LEU A 19 8.79 -3.74 -7.79
C LEU A 19 8.80 -4.36 -9.19
N HIS A 20 9.46 -3.75 -10.18
CA HIS A 20 9.50 -4.30 -11.55
C HIS A 20 10.29 -5.61 -11.60
N VAL A 21 11.42 -5.67 -10.90
CA VAL A 21 12.22 -6.91 -10.77
C VAL A 21 11.41 -8.01 -10.13
N LYS A 22 10.72 -7.71 -9.03
CA LYS A 22 9.81 -8.66 -8.37
C LYS A 22 8.68 -9.16 -9.28
N ARG A 23 8.30 -8.36 -10.29
CA ARG A 23 7.29 -8.72 -11.30
C ARG A 23 7.88 -9.43 -12.53
N GLY A 24 9.19 -9.70 -12.55
CA GLY A 24 9.86 -10.49 -13.57
C GLY A 24 10.49 -9.69 -14.72
N TYR A 25 10.67 -8.38 -14.55
CA TYR A 25 11.38 -7.53 -15.50
C TYR A 25 12.85 -7.44 -15.15
N ASP A 26 13.68 -7.14 -16.14
CA ASP A 26 15.11 -6.94 -15.90
C ASP A 26 15.33 -5.65 -15.11
N LYS A 27 16.37 -5.63 -14.28
CA LYS A 27 16.71 -4.48 -13.42
C LYS A 27 16.89 -3.16 -14.21
N ASP A 28 17.38 -3.27 -15.45
CA ASP A 28 17.71 -2.13 -16.30
C ASP A 28 16.53 -1.75 -17.24
N GLU A 29 15.39 -2.45 -17.16
CA GLU A 29 14.19 -2.11 -17.93
C GLU A 29 13.42 -0.93 -17.32
N SER A 30 13.05 0.05 -18.15
CA SER A 30 12.17 1.15 -17.74
C SER A 30 10.70 0.71 -17.74
N VAL A 31 10.14 0.55 -16.55
CA VAL A 31 8.79 0.01 -16.35
C VAL A 31 7.98 0.93 -15.43
N VAL A 32 6.70 1.17 -15.79
CA VAL A 32 5.73 1.82 -14.90
C VAL A 32 4.62 0.84 -14.54
N THR A 33 4.38 0.68 -13.24
CA THR A 33 3.21 -0.02 -12.72
C THR A 33 2.04 0.95 -12.60
N VAL A 34 0.97 0.71 -13.35
CA VAL A 34 -0.25 1.50 -13.25
C VAL A 34 -1.18 0.89 -12.21
N PHE A 35 -1.62 1.70 -11.27
CA PHE A 35 -2.57 1.31 -10.24
C PHE A 35 -3.84 2.16 -10.33
N ALA A 36 -4.99 1.49 -10.51
CA ALA A 36 -6.28 2.16 -10.56
C ALA A 36 -6.71 2.52 -9.13
N MET A 37 -6.53 3.79 -8.76
CA MET A 37 -6.92 4.29 -7.45
C MET A 37 -8.30 4.94 -7.51
N SER A 38 -9.19 4.52 -6.61
CA SER A 38 -10.49 5.16 -6.40
C SER A 38 -10.40 6.47 -5.61
N SER A 39 -9.32 6.69 -4.85
CA SER A 39 -9.05 7.89 -4.06
C SER A 39 -7.56 8.30 -4.17
N GLY A 40 -7.22 9.53 -3.78
CA GLY A 40 -5.81 9.92 -3.60
C GLY A 40 -5.14 9.17 -2.44
N PRO A 41 -3.83 9.36 -2.23
CA PRO A 41 -3.12 8.75 -1.11
C PRO A 41 -3.59 9.34 0.22
N THR A 42 -3.65 8.48 1.23
CA THR A 42 -3.88 8.88 2.61
C THR A 42 -2.54 9.01 3.32
N LEU A 43 -2.30 10.14 3.96
CA LEU A 43 -1.09 10.34 4.76
C LEU A 43 -1.17 9.55 6.07
N ILE A 44 -0.07 8.88 6.41
CA ILE A 44 0.12 8.24 7.70
C ILE A 44 1.01 9.15 8.54
N VAL A 45 0.54 9.56 9.71
CA VAL A 45 1.29 10.43 10.62
C VAL A 45 1.64 9.66 11.88
N ASP A 46 2.93 9.39 12.05
CA ASP A 46 3.50 8.78 13.24
C ASP A 46 4.89 9.35 13.47
N GLN A 47 5.08 10.06 14.58
CA GLN A 47 6.36 10.68 14.95
C GLN A 47 6.98 10.01 16.19
N ASN A 48 6.39 8.93 16.68
CA ASN A 48 6.73 8.32 17.95
C ASN A 48 7.29 6.90 17.79
N SER A 49 6.92 6.18 16.72
CA SER A 49 7.44 4.85 16.45
C SER A 49 8.93 4.88 16.12
N GLY A 50 9.76 4.48 17.10
CA GLY A 50 11.22 4.44 16.95
C GLY A 50 11.80 3.09 16.50
N SER A 51 10.97 2.06 16.40
CA SER A 51 11.37 0.69 16.01
C SER A 51 10.55 0.17 14.85
N ALA A 52 11.14 -0.74 14.06
CA ALA A 52 10.47 -1.36 12.92
C ALA A 52 9.12 -2.03 13.24
N PRO A 53 8.95 -2.80 14.35
CA PRO A 53 7.66 -3.42 14.68
C PRO A 53 6.57 -2.41 15.04
N GLN A 54 6.94 -1.29 15.68
CA GLN A 54 6.01 -0.20 15.99
C GLN A 54 5.57 0.50 14.71
N LEU A 55 6.54 0.87 13.87
CA LEU A 55 6.30 1.56 12.61
C LEU A 55 5.44 0.71 11.64
N ALA A 56 5.78 -0.57 11.47
CA ALA A 56 4.99 -1.48 10.64
C ALA A 56 3.59 -1.75 11.23
N GLY A 57 3.44 -1.73 12.55
CA GLY A 57 2.14 -1.77 13.21
C GLY A 57 1.30 -0.52 12.92
N SER A 58 1.91 0.66 13.01
CA SER A 58 1.29 1.94 12.68
C SER A 58 0.80 1.99 11.23
N PHE A 59 1.59 1.46 10.29
CA PHE A 59 1.15 1.27 8.90
C PHE A 59 -0.11 0.41 8.81
N GLY A 60 -0.15 -0.72 9.51
CA GLY A 60 -1.30 -1.62 9.48
C GLY A 60 -2.57 -0.98 10.02
N LEU A 61 -2.48 -0.32 11.18
CA LEU A 61 -3.61 0.40 11.79
C LEU A 61 -4.14 1.50 10.87
N SER A 62 -3.24 2.25 10.22
CA SER A 62 -3.64 3.31 9.30
C SER A 62 -4.28 2.76 8.03
N MET A 63 -3.74 1.66 7.50
CA MET A 63 -4.27 0.97 6.33
C MET A 63 -5.65 0.37 6.57
N GLU A 64 -6.02 0.06 7.82
CA GLU A 64 -7.36 -0.44 8.18
C GLU A 64 -8.49 0.47 7.65
N SER A 65 -8.22 1.79 7.65
CA SER A 65 -9.14 2.82 7.19
C SER A 65 -9.09 3.10 5.68
N ALA A 66 -8.16 2.51 4.92
CA ALA A 66 -7.92 2.86 3.51
C ALA A 66 -9.12 2.60 2.59
N HIS A 67 -9.97 1.63 2.95
CA HIS A 67 -11.26 1.41 2.29
C HIS A 67 -12.39 1.50 3.32
N HIS A 68 -12.55 0.45 4.12
CA HIS A 68 -13.48 0.39 5.24
C HIS A 68 -12.99 -0.68 6.20
N VAL A 69 -13.04 -0.40 7.51
CA VAL A 69 -12.51 -1.30 8.57
C VAL A 69 -13.24 -2.65 8.65
N ARG A 70 -14.40 -2.78 8.01
CA ARG A 70 -15.15 -4.05 7.84
C ARG A 70 -15.01 -4.70 6.46
N ALA A 71 -14.39 -4.02 5.51
CA ALA A 71 -14.21 -4.51 4.14
C ALA A 71 -12.83 -5.16 3.96
N HIS A 72 -12.52 -6.12 4.84
CA HIS A 72 -11.27 -6.86 4.75
C HIS A 72 -11.20 -7.66 3.46
N ASN A 73 -9.99 -7.79 2.91
CA ASN A 73 -9.70 -8.47 1.66
C ASN A 73 -10.44 -7.88 0.44
N ASN A 74 -10.74 -6.57 0.48
CA ASN A 74 -11.39 -5.85 -0.60
C ASN A 74 -10.42 -4.87 -1.28
N GLY A 75 -9.83 -5.30 -2.39
CA GLY A 75 -8.93 -4.48 -3.21
C GLY A 75 -7.44 -4.65 -2.87
N ASP A 76 -6.61 -4.13 -3.76
CA ASP A 76 -5.17 -3.98 -3.58
C ASP A 76 -4.85 -2.60 -3.00
N GLY A 77 -3.70 -2.45 -2.34
CA GLY A 77 -3.21 -1.21 -1.76
C GLY A 77 -1.73 -0.98 -2.05
N ILE A 78 -1.35 0.30 -2.07
CA ILE A 78 0.05 0.73 -2.16
C ILE A 78 0.43 1.44 -0.87
N LEU A 79 1.47 0.93 -0.21
CA LEU A 79 2.13 1.61 0.89
C LEU A 79 3.40 2.28 0.35
N VAL A 80 3.44 3.61 0.41
CA VAL A 80 4.62 4.39 0.05
C VAL A 80 5.35 4.78 1.34
N VAL A 81 6.60 4.36 1.48
CA VAL A 81 7.40 4.54 2.69
C VAL A 81 8.47 5.61 2.45
N CYS A 82 8.52 6.62 3.33
CA CYS A 82 9.53 7.67 3.27
C CYS A 82 10.94 7.15 3.63
N PRO A 83 12.03 7.80 3.16
CA PRO A 83 13.39 7.32 3.36
C PRO A 83 13.77 7.12 4.84
N GLU A 84 13.35 8.00 5.74
CA GLU A 84 13.65 7.93 7.17
C GLU A 84 13.02 6.68 7.83
N HIS A 85 11.84 6.30 7.38
CA HIS A 85 11.16 5.08 7.79
C HIS A 85 11.84 3.84 7.20
N VAL A 86 12.31 3.91 5.95
CA VAL A 86 13.11 2.84 5.35
C VAL A 86 14.40 2.63 6.15
N ASP A 87 15.12 3.69 6.52
CA ASP A 87 16.34 3.59 7.32
C ASP A 87 16.07 2.90 8.66
N THR A 88 14.96 3.24 9.32
CA THR A 88 14.54 2.61 10.59
C THR A 88 14.23 1.11 10.39
N LEU A 89 13.52 0.77 9.32
CA LEU A 89 13.19 -0.62 8.98
C LEU A 89 14.45 -1.43 8.65
N GLN A 90 15.39 -0.87 7.89
CA GLN A 90 16.65 -1.51 7.52
C GLN A 90 17.57 -1.70 8.72
N ARG A 91 17.72 -0.69 9.58
CA ARG A 91 18.51 -0.75 10.81
C ARG A 91 18.09 -1.92 11.69
N ASP A 92 16.78 -2.17 11.78
CA ASP A 92 16.21 -3.24 12.60
C ASP A 92 16.06 -4.57 11.81
N GLY A 93 16.56 -4.64 10.57
CA GLY A 93 16.55 -5.85 9.74
C GLY A 93 15.18 -6.27 9.19
N TYR A 94 14.21 -5.35 9.14
CA TYR A 94 12.86 -5.65 8.65
C TYR A 94 12.81 -5.79 7.13
N THR A 95 12.30 -6.93 6.66
CA THR A 95 12.02 -7.17 5.25
C THR A 95 10.63 -6.67 4.85
N LYS A 96 10.38 -6.49 3.55
CA LYS A 96 9.01 -6.26 3.03
C LYS A 96 8.04 -7.39 3.46
N ALA A 97 8.52 -8.59 3.76
CA ALA A 97 7.69 -9.70 4.24
C ALA A 97 7.31 -9.52 5.72
N ASP A 98 8.23 -9.02 6.55
CA ASP A 98 7.98 -8.70 7.96
C ASP A 98 6.96 -7.58 8.11
N ILE A 99 7.04 -6.55 7.26
CA ILE A 99 6.05 -5.46 7.23
C ILE A 99 4.66 -6.02 6.93
N ARG A 100 4.52 -6.85 5.89
CA ARG A 100 3.23 -7.48 5.55
C ARG A 100 2.69 -8.34 6.67
N ARG A 101 3.55 -9.17 7.27
CA ARG A 101 3.18 -10.01 8.41
C ARG A 101 2.69 -9.14 9.58
N ARG A 102 3.42 -8.07 9.91
CA ARG A 102 3.05 -7.17 10.99
C ARG A 102 1.73 -6.45 10.73
N ILE A 103 1.49 -5.98 9.50
CA ILE A 103 0.21 -5.40 9.09
C ILE A 103 -0.93 -6.42 9.26
N GLN A 104 -0.72 -7.67 8.83
CA GLN A 104 -1.71 -8.73 9.01
C GLN A 104 -1.97 -8.99 10.50
N GLU A 105 -0.92 -9.10 11.33
CA GLU A 105 -1.05 -9.32 12.77
C GLU A 105 -1.92 -8.24 13.44
N VAL A 106 -1.64 -6.95 13.19
CA VAL A 106 -2.34 -5.84 13.88
C VAL A 106 -3.75 -5.58 13.34
N THR A 107 -4.06 -6.00 12.12
CA THR A 107 -5.40 -5.85 11.50
C THR A 107 -6.27 -7.10 11.62
N THR A 108 -5.77 -8.15 12.30
CA THR A 108 -6.51 -9.40 12.47
C THR A 108 -7.62 -9.23 13.50
N VAL A 109 -8.85 -9.43 13.04
CA VAL A 109 -10.05 -9.47 13.89
C VAL A 109 -10.83 -10.76 13.64
N PRO A 110 -11.70 -11.19 14.57
CA PRO A 110 -12.65 -12.28 14.30
C PRO A 110 -13.56 -11.93 13.12
N LEU A 111 -13.88 -12.91 12.26
CA LEU A 111 -14.76 -12.71 11.11
C LEU A 111 -16.11 -12.06 11.48
N LYS A 112 -16.66 -12.41 12.64
CA LYS A 112 -17.90 -11.80 13.17
C LYS A 112 -17.84 -10.30 13.38
N SER A 113 -16.66 -9.72 13.63
CA SER A 113 -16.47 -8.28 13.80
C SER A 113 -16.63 -7.51 12.48
N LEU A 114 -16.65 -8.21 11.36
CA LEU A 114 -16.79 -7.67 10.01
C LEU A 114 -18.22 -7.75 9.47
N ILE A 115 -19.18 -8.26 10.25
CA ILE A 115 -20.59 -8.36 9.84
C ILE A 115 -21.21 -6.96 9.85
N ALA A 116 -22.01 -6.66 8.83
CA ALA A 116 -22.79 -5.43 8.80
C ALA A 116 -23.84 -5.41 9.93
N ASP A 117 -24.12 -4.24 10.46
CA ASP A 117 -25.05 -4.04 11.57
C ASP A 117 -25.76 -2.69 11.46
N ASP A 118 -26.51 -2.31 12.49
CA ASP A 118 -27.25 -1.05 12.55
C ASP A 118 -26.33 0.19 12.56
N ILE A 119 -25.03 0.03 12.86
CA ILE A 119 -24.03 1.10 12.82
C ILE A 119 -23.50 1.27 11.40
N SER A 120 -23.23 0.18 10.69
CA SER A 120 -22.70 0.21 9.32
C SER A 120 -23.17 -0.99 8.49
N GLY A 121 -23.75 -0.68 7.32
CA GLY A 121 -24.13 -1.65 6.30
C GLY A 121 -22.95 -2.26 5.51
N ALA A 122 -21.72 -1.84 5.79
CA ALA A 122 -20.53 -2.37 5.10
C ALA A 122 -19.95 -3.59 5.82
N GLY A 123 -19.45 -4.55 5.03
CA GLY A 123 -18.86 -5.79 5.52
C GLY A 123 -19.63 -7.02 5.03
N ILE A 124 -19.69 -8.06 5.87
CA ILE A 124 -20.35 -9.32 5.57
C ILE A 124 -21.86 -9.18 5.74
N ASP A 125 -22.62 -9.59 4.74
CA ASP A 125 -24.09 -9.66 4.81
C ASP A 125 -24.54 -10.53 6.01
N PRO A 126 -25.40 -10.03 6.91
CA PRO A 126 -25.91 -10.78 8.05
C PRO A 126 -26.60 -12.09 7.66
N ALA A 127 -27.31 -12.12 6.52
CA ALA A 127 -27.96 -13.34 6.01
C ALA A 127 -26.91 -14.39 5.58
N ARG A 128 -25.78 -13.95 5.05
CA ARG A 128 -24.65 -14.84 4.74
C ARG A 128 -23.96 -15.32 6.02
N ALA A 129 -23.78 -14.45 7.01
CA ALA A 129 -23.16 -14.79 8.28
C ALA A 129 -24.00 -15.78 9.10
N ALA A 130 -25.34 -15.68 9.06
CA ALA A 130 -26.25 -16.60 9.73
C ALA A 130 -26.11 -18.07 9.29
N ASN A 131 -25.52 -18.30 8.11
CA ASN A 131 -25.24 -19.64 7.58
C ASN A 131 -23.83 -20.15 7.92
N MET A 132 -23.04 -19.41 8.70
CA MET A 132 -21.68 -19.80 9.11
C MET A 132 -21.69 -20.48 10.47
N SER A 133 -20.76 -21.42 10.70
CA SER A 133 -20.55 -22.00 12.03
C SER A 133 -19.89 -21.00 12.98
N ASP A 134 -20.06 -21.19 14.28
CA ASP A 134 -19.36 -20.41 15.31
C ASP A 134 -17.84 -20.47 15.15
N GLU A 135 -17.31 -21.62 14.73
CA GLU A 135 -15.89 -21.78 14.41
C GLU A 135 -15.45 -20.83 13.30
N MET A 136 -16.23 -20.74 12.21
CA MET A 136 -15.95 -19.83 11.10
C MET A 136 -16.05 -18.36 11.52
N LEU A 137 -17.06 -18.02 12.33
CA LEU A 137 -17.28 -16.66 12.84
C LEU A 137 -16.17 -16.17 13.79
N ASN A 138 -15.54 -17.09 14.53
CA ASN A 138 -14.43 -16.77 15.42
C ASN A 138 -13.05 -16.88 14.75
N ARG A 139 -12.99 -17.31 13.48
CA ARG A 139 -11.73 -17.43 12.75
C ARG A 139 -11.04 -16.06 12.62
N PRO A 140 -9.72 -15.97 12.89
CA PRO A 140 -8.96 -14.75 12.68
C PRO A 140 -8.92 -14.37 11.19
N PHE A 141 -9.23 -13.11 10.88
CA PHE A 141 -9.29 -12.58 9.53
C PHE A 141 -8.57 -11.22 9.43
N PRO A 142 -7.36 -11.15 8.82
CA PRO A 142 -6.65 -9.89 8.59
C PRO A 142 -7.17 -9.12 7.39
N GLN A 143 -6.92 -7.81 7.35
CA GLN A 143 -7.39 -6.93 6.27
C GLN A 143 -6.82 -7.29 4.89
N ASN A 144 -5.60 -7.83 4.83
CA ASN A 144 -4.86 -8.06 3.58
C ASN A 144 -4.30 -9.49 3.53
N LEU A 145 -5.20 -10.47 3.36
CA LEU A 145 -4.89 -11.91 3.41
C LEU A 145 -3.85 -12.36 2.37
N ARG A 146 -3.81 -11.74 1.19
CA ARG A 146 -2.90 -12.16 0.10
C ARG A 146 -1.62 -11.33 0.13
N ARG A 147 -0.48 -11.99 -0.10
CA ARG A 147 0.85 -11.34 -0.19
C ARG A 147 0.93 -10.25 -1.28
N LYS A 148 0.11 -10.38 -2.33
CA LYS A 148 0.06 -9.44 -3.47
C LYS A 148 -0.71 -8.16 -3.17
N THR A 149 -1.53 -8.15 -2.12
CA THR A 149 -2.46 -7.06 -1.83
C THR A 149 -1.78 -5.77 -1.40
N ILE A 150 -0.55 -5.83 -0.88
CA ILE A 150 0.21 -4.63 -0.51
C ILE A 150 1.49 -4.54 -1.33
N SER A 151 1.53 -3.57 -2.24
CA SER A 151 2.77 -3.14 -2.89
C SER A 151 3.44 -2.12 -1.97
N ILE A 152 4.67 -2.42 -1.55
CA ILE A 152 5.46 -1.53 -0.70
C ILE A 152 6.50 -0.89 -1.61
N LEU A 153 6.29 0.39 -1.86
CA LEU A 153 7.19 1.27 -2.58
C LEU A 153 7.87 2.14 -1.55
N TRP A 154 9.11 2.52 -1.82
CA TRP A 154 9.71 3.63 -1.13
C TRP A 154 9.82 4.78 -2.11
N TRP A 155 9.74 6.00 -1.59
CA TRP A 155 9.71 7.18 -2.43
C TRP A 155 10.70 8.20 -1.91
N GLN A 156 11.36 8.87 -2.86
CA GLN A 156 12.10 10.08 -2.58
C GLN A 156 11.40 11.25 -3.28
N ALA A 157 11.12 12.31 -2.54
CA ALA A 157 10.83 13.59 -3.16
C ALA A 157 12.10 14.03 -3.92
N PRO A 158 12.02 14.41 -5.20
CA PRO A 158 13.12 15.15 -5.78
C PRO A 158 13.24 16.45 -4.96
N MET A 159 14.36 16.62 -4.24
CA MET A 159 14.76 17.90 -3.66
C MET A 159 15.91 18.48 -4.50
N PRO A 160 15.65 19.04 -5.70
CA PRO A 160 16.61 19.91 -6.35
C PRO A 160 16.53 21.31 -5.71
N GLU A 161 17.69 21.96 -5.54
CA GLU A 161 17.81 23.34 -5.04
C GLU A 161 17.07 24.39 -5.92
N ASN A 162 16.63 24.00 -7.12
CA ASN A 162 16.01 24.88 -8.12
C ASN A 162 14.60 24.39 -8.49
N PHE A 163 13.63 24.65 -7.61
CA PHE A 163 12.22 24.40 -7.84
C PHE A 163 11.64 25.41 -8.87
N GLN A 164 11.29 24.93 -10.06
CA GLN A 164 10.49 25.68 -11.05
C GLN A 164 9.27 24.83 -11.45
N PRO A 165 8.03 25.23 -11.08
CA PRO A 165 6.84 24.53 -11.52
C PRO A 165 6.60 24.77 -13.02
N LEU A 166 6.50 23.69 -13.80
CA LEU A 166 6.01 23.79 -15.18
C LEU A 166 4.51 24.11 -15.16
N SER A 167 4.15 25.37 -15.40
CA SER A 167 2.78 25.73 -15.72
C SER A 167 2.46 25.31 -17.16
N MET A 168 1.70 24.23 -17.32
CA MET A 168 0.89 24.06 -18.53
C MET A 168 -0.56 24.30 -18.14
N GLY A 169 -1.21 25.25 -18.82
CA GLY A 169 -2.54 25.75 -18.52
C GLY A 169 -3.52 24.67 -18.03
N GLY A 170 -3.93 24.80 -16.77
CA GLY A 170 -5.14 24.19 -16.22
C GLY A 170 -5.19 22.66 -16.11
N ARG A 171 -4.06 21.93 -16.17
CA ARG A 171 -4.06 20.45 -15.98
C ARG A 171 -3.02 20.02 -14.94
N ALA A 172 -3.36 18.99 -14.17
CA ALA A 172 -2.59 18.45 -13.06
C ALA A 172 -1.12 18.20 -13.44
N VAL A 173 -0.23 18.58 -12.53
CA VAL A 173 1.23 18.47 -12.67
C VAL A 173 1.60 17.00 -12.48
N ALA A 174 2.06 16.35 -13.56
CA ALA A 174 2.79 15.08 -13.48
C ALA A 174 4.24 15.36 -13.85
N TRP A 175 5.18 14.99 -12.97
CA TRP A 175 6.61 15.09 -13.20
C TRP A 175 7.11 13.78 -13.81
N ASP A 176 7.76 13.85 -14.98
CA ASP A 176 8.53 12.77 -15.58
C ASP A 176 10.01 13.20 -15.63
N PRO A 177 10.87 12.70 -14.72
CA PRO A 177 12.29 13.00 -14.72
C PRO A 177 13.10 12.39 -15.85
N PHE A 178 12.59 11.37 -16.54
CA PHE A 178 13.47 10.42 -17.19
C PHE A 178 13.37 10.38 -18.73
N GLN A 179 12.33 10.92 -19.38
CA GLN A 179 12.24 11.03 -20.86
C GLN A 179 12.69 9.77 -21.66
N TYR A 180 12.54 8.58 -21.09
CA TYR A 180 12.83 7.32 -21.77
C TYR A 180 11.53 6.68 -22.26
N PRO A 181 11.56 5.83 -23.31
CA PRO A 181 10.40 5.05 -23.69
C PRO A 181 10.03 4.10 -22.53
N VAL A 182 8.91 4.41 -21.87
CA VAL A 182 8.41 3.64 -20.70
C VAL A 182 7.49 2.52 -21.15
N ARG A 183 7.71 1.31 -20.64
CA ARG A 183 6.79 0.19 -20.81
C ARG A 183 5.69 0.25 -19.75
N LEU A 184 4.44 0.38 -20.17
CA LEU A 184 3.28 0.39 -19.28
C LEU A 184 2.89 -1.03 -18.85
N MET A 185 2.74 -1.23 -17.56
CA MET A 185 2.19 -2.46 -17.00
C MET A 185 0.79 -2.21 -16.44
N TYR A 186 -0.17 -2.97 -16.96
CA TYR A 186 -1.48 -3.17 -16.34
C TYR A 186 -1.38 -4.29 -15.30
N ASN A 187 -1.98 -4.13 -14.12
CA ASN A 187 -2.13 -5.22 -13.16
C ASN A 187 -3.38 -6.04 -13.55
N PRO A 188 -3.25 -7.21 -14.21
CA PRO A 188 -4.40 -7.99 -14.63
C PRO A 188 -5.15 -8.64 -13.46
N ASP A 189 -4.53 -8.69 -12.27
CA ASP A 189 -5.05 -9.36 -11.08
C ASP A 189 -5.89 -8.42 -10.18
N SER A 190 -6.05 -7.14 -10.52
CA SER A 190 -6.75 -6.13 -9.69
C SER A 190 -8.27 -6.06 -9.92
N SER A 191 -8.91 -7.17 -10.29
CA SER A 191 -10.35 -7.28 -10.54
C SER A 191 -11.06 -8.07 -9.45
#